data_AF-L8DQU6-F1
#
_entry.id   AF-L8DQU6-F1
#
_cell.length_a   1.000
_cell.length_b   1.000
_cell.length_c   1.000
_cell.angle_alpha   90.00
_cell.angle_beta   90.00
_cell.angle_gamma   90.00
#
_symmetry.space_group_name_H-M   'P 1'
#
loop_
_entity.id
_entity.type
_entity.pdbx_description
1 polymer ?
#
loop_
_entity_poly.entity_id
_entity_poly.type
_entity_poly.pdbx_seq_one_letter_code
_entity_poly.pdbx_strand_id
1 'polypeptide(L)'
;MPPFTCNYRRVSLSDTASAPSRAGAARALEDLRWHREFHRQSQFRWWDTEAALVATEFTRGQDHFQTVHDLAHLERQRLALADYTSTCQRALGHALKQSQRLLDTRDWHFASDALLLSPRICEQSSYLATWADPYDPRAMSNPQVQRIQRSCERMMFGSPLILSWELSHLWSLYRAAETLLEDTLVDLTIELSEAVPNAALLWATQMASTSGLRRRISDQRSSRGEPGDPRRRPCQSYTLQR
;
A
#
# COMPACT_ATOMS: atom_id res chain seq x y z
N MET A 1 -20.86 -50.88 -8.86
CA MET A 1 -20.34 -49.50 -9.02
C MET A 1 -19.99 -48.97 -7.63
N PRO A 2 -18.70 -48.76 -7.30
CA PRO A 2 -18.33 -48.17 -6.02
C PRO A 2 -18.43 -46.63 -6.09
N PRO A 3 -18.78 -45.94 -5.00
CA PRO A 3 -18.76 -44.49 -4.94
C PRO A 3 -17.31 -44.00 -4.81
N PHE A 4 -16.92 -43.09 -5.72
CA PHE A 4 -15.68 -42.34 -5.65
C PHE A 4 -15.77 -41.35 -4.48
N THR A 5 -15.06 -41.63 -3.38
CA THR A 5 -14.78 -40.64 -2.34
C THR A 5 -13.58 -39.80 -2.77
N CYS A 6 -13.86 -38.59 -3.26
CA CYS A 6 -12.83 -37.59 -3.49
C CYS A 6 -12.43 -36.97 -2.14
N ASN A 7 -11.37 -37.48 -1.53
CA ASN A 7 -10.73 -36.86 -0.37
C ASN A 7 -10.03 -35.56 -0.82
N TYR A 8 -10.75 -34.44 -0.78
CA TYR A 8 -10.13 -33.13 -0.92
C TYR A 8 -9.29 -32.81 0.32
N ARG A 9 -7.98 -32.96 0.18
CA ARG A 9 -6.99 -32.48 1.14
C ARG A 9 -7.02 -30.95 1.10
N ARG A 10 -7.46 -30.35 2.20
CA ARG A 10 -7.46 -28.91 2.48
C ARG A 10 -6.01 -28.43 2.49
N VAL A 11 -5.51 -27.82 1.42
CA VAL A 11 -4.20 -27.16 1.42
C VAL A 11 -4.42 -25.77 1.99
N SER A 12 -4.17 -25.62 3.29
CA SER A 12 -3.95 -24.30 3.88
C SER A 12 -2.67 -23.73 3.26
N LEU A 13 -2.65 -22.44 2.91
CA LEU A 13 -1.42 -21.75 2.46
C LEU A 13 -0.29 -21.81 3.51
N SER A 14 -0.59 -22.28 4.72
CA SER A 14 0.36 -22.52 5.81
C SER A 14 0.98 -23.92 5.88
N ASP A 15 0.54 -24.94 5.11
CA ASP A 15 0.89 -26.35 5.42
C ASP A 15 1.34 -27.25 4.24
N THR A 16 2.08 -26.72 3.27
CA THR A 16 2.87 -27.57 2.37
C THR A 16 4.29 -27.04 2.21
N ALA A 17 5.15 -27.38 3.18
CA ALA A 17 6.60 -27.33 3.01
C ALA A 17 7.06 -28.45 2.04
N SER A 18 6.63 -28.35 0.78
CA SER A 18 7.34 -29.01 -0.32
C SER A 18 8.55 -28.13 -0.63
N ALA A 19 9.73 -28.74 -0.80
CA ALA A 19 10.91 -27.99 -1.21
C ALA A 19 10.57 -27.15 -2.46
N PRO A 20 11.02 -25.87 -2.54
CA PRO A 20 10.75 -25.05 -3.70
C PRO A 20 11.25 -25.78 -4.94
N SER A 21 10.33 -26.10 -5.85
CA SER A 21 10.65 -26.77 -7.10
C SER A 21 10.61 -25.75 -8.22
N ARG A 22 11.57 -25.82 -9.15
CA ARG A 22 11.59 -24.95 -10.33
C ARG A 22 10.28 -25.03 -11.12
N ALA A 23 9.65 -26.21 -11.16
CA ALA A 23 8.34 -26.41 -11.79
C ALA A 23 7.20 -25.67 -11.05
N GLY A 24 7.23 -25.66 -9.71
CA GLY A 24 6.27 -24.90 -8.89
C GLY A 24 6.43 -23.39 -9.04
N ALA A 25 7.67 -22.89 -9.09
CA ALA A 25 7.98 -21.49 -9.33
C ALA A 25 7.51 -21.01 -10.72
N ALA A 26 7.80 -21.78 -11.77
CA ALA A 26 7.38 -21.47 -13.13
C ALA A 26 5.85 -21.44 -13.27
N ARG A 27 5.16 -22.43 -12.67
CA ARG A 27 3.69 -22.46 -12.66
C ARG A 27 3.10 -21.25 -11.94
N ALA A 28 3.65 -20.85 -10.80
CA ALA A 28 3.14 -19.70 -10.06
C ALA A 28 3.32 -18.36 -10.80
N LEU A 29 4.39 -18.21 -11.59
CA LEU A 29 4.59 -17.06 -12.48
C LEU A 29 3.59 -17.06 -13.64
N GLU A 30 3.28 -18.24 -14.19
CA GLU A 30 2.24 -18.40 -15.20
C GLU A 30 0.84 -18.09 -14.64
N ASP A 31 0.52 -18.58 -13.45
CA ASP A 31 -0.73 -18.28 -12.74
C ASP A 31 -0.86 -16.78 -12.49
N LEU A 32 0.22 -16.09 -12.08
CA LEU A 32 0.22 -14.63 -11.93
C LEU A 32 -0.04 -13.93 -13.27
N ARG A 33 0.59 -14.38 -14.36
CA ARG A 33 0.36 -13.82 -15.70
C ARG A 33 -1.10 -13.97 -16.11
N TRP A 34 -1.64 -15.19 -15.99
CA TRP A 34 -3.04 -15.48 -16.31
C TRP A 34 -4.00 -14.63 -15.48
N HIS A 35 -3.73 -14.51 -14.17
CA HIS A 35 -4.50 -13.68 -13.25
C HIS A 35 -4.53 -12.21 -13.69
N ARG A 36 -3.37 -11.66 -14.07
CA ARG A 36 -3.25 -10.29 -14.59
C ARG A 36 -4.00 -10.13 -15.91
N GLU A 37 -3.96 -11.10 -16.81
CA GLU A 37 -4.72 -11.03 -18.06
C GLU A 37 -6.24 -11.07 -17.81
N PHE A 38 -6.69 -12.04 -17.01
CA PHE A 38 -8.10 -12.26 -16.71
C PHE A 38 -8.74 -11.06 -15.99
N HIS A 39 -8.06 -10.47 -15.01
CA HIS A 39 -8.57 -9.33 -14.25
C HIS A 39 -8.26 -7.96 -14.86
N ARG A 40 -7.65 -7.91 -16.05
CA ARG A 40 -7.13 -6.66 -16.63
C ARG A 40 -6.25 -5.91 -15.62
N GLN A 41 -5.20 -6.61 -15.23
CA GLN A 41 -4.18 -6.33 -14.22
C GLN A 41 -4.55 -6.78 -12.80
N SER A 42 -5.62 -6.33 -12.16
CA SER A 42 -5.86 -6.61 -10.73
C SER A 42 -7.35 -6.69 -10.38
N GLN A 43 -7.69 -7.56 -9.42
CA GLN A 43 -9.02 -7.59 -8.80
C GLN A 43 -9.30 -6.33 -7.98
N PHE A 44 -8.25 -5.72 -7.42
CA PHE A 44 -8.28 -4.51 -6.62
C PHE A 44 -7.79 -3.29 -7.42
N ARG A 45 -8.21 -3.20 -8.69
CA ARG A 45 -8.05 -1.99 -9.49
C ARG A 45 -8.79 -0.82 -8.84
N TRP A 46 -8.17 0.35 -8.87
CA TRP A 46 -8.71 1.60 -8.34
C TRP A 46 -8.37 2.77 -9.27
N TRP A 47 -9.19 3.82 -9.23
CA TRP A 47 -9.00 5.05 -9.98
C TRP A 47 -8.81 6.24 -9.03
N ASP A 48 -8.64 7.42 -9.59
CA ASP A 48 -8.47 8.66 -8.83
C ASP A 48 -9.62 8.90 -7.83
N THR A 49 -10.83 8.55 -8.24
CA THR A 49 -12.03 8.59 -7.39
C THR A 49 -11.92 7.75 -6.13
N GLU A 50 -11.38 6.54 -6.19
CA GLU A 50 -11.23 5.66 -5.03
C GLU A 50 -10.18 6.20 -4.05
N ALA A 51 -9.08 6.77 -4.55
CA ALA A 51 -8.08 7.41 -3.69
C ALA A 51 -8.67 8.62 -2.95
N ALA A 52 -9.47 9.42 -3.65
CA ALA A 52 -10.20 10.54 -3.03
C ALA A 52 -11.22 10.04 -1.99
N LEU A 53 -12.00 8.99 -2.30
CA LEU A 53 -12.96 8.40 -1.35
C LEU A 53 -12.29 7.92 -0.07
N VAL A 54 -11.14 7.26 -0.17
CA VAL A 54 -10.35 6.85 1.00
C VAL A 54 -9.89 8.07 1.81
N ALA A 55 -9.34 9.09 1.15
CA ALA A 55 -8.92 10.31 1.84
C ALA A 55 -10.10 10.98 2.57
N THR A 56 -11.26 11.07 1.92
CA THR A 56 -12.50 11.63 2.47
C THR A 56 -13.07 10.78 3.62
N GLU A 57 -12.94 9.45 3.59
CA GLU A 57 -13.35 8.59 4.70
C GLU A 57 -12.57 8.92 5.98
N PHE A 58 -11.26 9.15 5.86
CA PHE A 58 -10.40 9.54 6.99
C PHE A 58 -10.72 10.95 7.48
N THR A 59 -11.08 11.89 6.61
CA THR A 59 -11.54 13.23 7.01
C THR A 59 -13.03 13.26 7.41
N ARG A 60 -13.71 12.10 7.44
CA ARG A 60 -15.15 11.98 7.75
C ARG A 60 -16.05 12.86 6.88
N GLY A 61 -15.68 13.04 5.61
CA GLY A 61 -16.43 13.88 4.68
C GLY A 61 -16.04 15.36 4.69
N GLN A 62 -15.13 15.79 5.56
CA GLN A 62 -14.66 17.17 5.55
C GLN A 62 -13.78 17.42 4.33
N ASP A 63 -14.15 18.43 3.55
CA ASP A 63 -13.52 18.83 2.29
C ASP A 63 -13.08 20.31 2.28
N HIS A 64 -13.47 21.10 3.29
CA HIS A 64 -13.07 22.48 3.48
C HIS A 64 -12.29 22.63 4.80
N PHE A 65 -11.08 23.19 4.70
CA PHE A 65 -10.18 23.44 5.83
C PHE A 65 -9.66 24.87 5.71
N GLN A 66 -9.74 25.67 6.78
CA GLN A 66 -9.40 27.10 6.72
C GLN A 66 -8.67 27.62 7.96
N THR A 67 -8.57 26.82 9.02
CA THR A 67 -8.05 27.26 10.31
C THR A 67 -6.83 26.45 10.75
N VAL A 68 -6.08 26.97 11.72
CA VAL A 68 -4.98 26.23 12.37
C VAL A 68 -5.49 24.95 13.05
N HIS A 69 -6.72 24.98 13.58
CA HIS A 69 -7.33 23.80 14.18
C HIS A 69 -7.65 22.74 13.12
N ASP A 70 -8.13 23.17 11.95
CA ASP A 70 -8.33 22.29 10.80
C ASP A 70 -7.02 21.67 10.33
N LEU A 71 -5.95 22.46 10.26
CA LEU A 71 -4.60 21.97 9.94
C LEU A 71 -4.13 20.90 10.94
N ALA A 72 -4.33 21.13 12.24
CA ALA A 72 -4.01 20.17 13.28
C ALA A 72 -4.87 18.91 13.20
N HIS A 73 -6.14 19.04 12.81
CA HIS A 73 -7.02 17.91 12.58
C HIS A 73 -6.56 17.08 11.38
N LEU A 74 -6.23 17.74 10.27
CA LEU A 74 -5.77 17.11 9.04
C LEU A 74 -4.45 16.36 9.25
N GLU A 75 -3.49 16.90 10.01
CA GLU A 75 -2.25 16.17 10.35
C GLU A 75 -2.56 14.88 11.13
N ARG A 76 -3.49 14.91 12.08
CA ARG A 76 -3.90 13.70 12.81
C ARG A 76 -4.52 12.65 11.90
N GLN A 77 -5.38 13.06 10.96
CA GLN A 77 -5.97 12.13 9.99
C GLN A 77 -4.93 11.57 9.03
N ARG A 78 -4.00 12.40 8.56
CA ARG A 78 -2.88 11.99 7.71
C ARG A 78 -1.99 10.97 8.42
N LEU A 79 -1.66 11.19 9.70
CA LEU A 79 -0.90 10.22 10.52
C LEU A 79 -1.66 8.89 10.71
N ALA A 80 -2.97 8.94 10.96
CA ALA A 80 -3.79 7.73 11.07
C ALA A 80 -3.83 6.95 9.75
N LEU A 81 -3.96 7.64 8.62
CA LEU A 81 -3.89 7.04 7.29
C LEU A 81 -2.49 6.48 6.97
N ALA A 82 -1.42 7.15 7.41
CA ALA A 82 -0.06 6.66 7.25
C ALA A 82 0.18 5.35 8.04
N ASP A 83 -0.37 5.23 9.25
CA ASP A 83 -0.31 3.98 10.04
C ASP A 83 -1.12 2.84 9.37
N TYR A 84 -2.31 3.17 8.84
CA TYR A 84 -3.11 2.22 8.07
C TYR A 84 -2.37 1.74 6.80
N THR A 85 -1.75 2.67 6.07
CA THR A 85 -0.92 2.41 4.88
C THR A 85 0.29 1.54 5.23
N SER A 86 0.94 1.81 6.35
CA SER A 86 2.07 1.01 6.86
C SER A 86 1.64 -0.42 7.18
N THR A 87 0.42 -0.62 7.69
CA THR A 87 -0.14 -1.96 7.89
C THR A 87 -0.33 -2.71 6.57
N CYS A 88 -0.85 -2.06 5.53
CA CYS A 88 -0.92 -2.64 4.18
C CYS A 88 0.48 -2.99 3.65
N GLN A 89 1.47 -2.12 3.87
CA GLN A 89 2.85 -2.34 3.43
C GLN A 89 3.52 -3.52 4.14
N ARG A 90 3.28 -3.69 5.45
CA ARG A 90 3.73 -4.87 6.21
C ARG A 90 3.14 -6.15 5.64
N ALA A 91 1.84 -6.16 5.35
CA ALA A 91 1.18 -7.33 4.75
C ALA A 91 1.78 -7.69 3.39
N LEU A 92 2.02 -6.68 2.54
CA LEU A 92 2.74 -6.84 1.28
C LEU A 92 4.13 -7.45 1.52
N GLY A 93 4.88 -6.96 2.50
CA GLY A 93 6.19 -7.50 2.87
C GLY A 93 6.17 -8.98 3.27
N HIS A 94 5.15 -9.42 4.01
CA HIS A 94 4.98 -10.84 4.33
C HIS A 94 4.74 -11.69 3.08
N ALA A 95 3.85 -11.26 2.18
CA ALA A 95 3.58 -11.96 0.94
C ALA A 95 4.81 -11.99 0.02
N LEU A 96 5.57 -10.90 -0.04
CA LEU A 96 6.82 -10.81 -0.80
C LEU A 96 7.88 -11.81 -0.32
N LYS A 97 8.02 -11.99 1.00
CA LYS A 97 8.91 -13.02 1.57
C LYS A 97 8.46 -14.44 1.22
N GLN A 98 7.16 -14.70 1.19
CA GLN A 98 6.63 -15.99 0.74
C GLN A 98 6.91 -16.21 -0.75
N SER A 99 6.77 -15.18 -1.58
CA SER A 99 7.14 -15.21 -3.00
C SER A 99 8.63 -15.48 -3.21
N GLN A 100 9.51 -14.86 -2.43
CA GLN A 100 10.96 -15.15 -2.46
C GLN A 100 11.28 -16.60 -2.13
N ARG A 101 10.63 -17.17 -1.10
CA ARG A 101 10.79 -18.59 -0.74
C ARG A 101 10.30 -19.52 -1.85
N LEU A 102 9.18 -19.18 -2.48
CA LEU A 102 8.62 -19.95 -3.60
C LEU A 102 9.55 -19.96 -4.81
N LEU A 103 10.14 -18.81 -5.12
CA LEU A 103 11.06 -18.62 -6.26
C LEU A 103 12.50 -19.04 -5.95
N ASP A 104 12.80 -19.44 -4.72
CA ASP A 104 14.15 -19.76 -4.22
C ASP A 104 15.17 -18.66 -4.54
N THR A 105 14.80 -17.40 -4.26
CA THR A 105 15.66 -16.23 -4.50
C THR A 105 15.68 -15.29 -3.30
N ARG A 106 16.80 -14.59 -3.14
CA ARG A 106 16.95 -13.46 -2.21
C ARG A 106 16.96 -12.11 -2.91
N ASP A 107 16.99 -12.13 -4.24
CA ASP A 107 16.97 -10.94 -5.05
C ASP A 107 15.53 -10.40 -5.17
N TRP A 108 15.37 -9.08 -5.23
CA TRP A 108 14.11 -8.40 -5.47
C TRP A 108 13.88 -8.03 -6.93
N HIS A 109 14.86 -8.24 -7.83
CA HIS A 109 14.68 -7.94 -9.26
C HIS A 109 13.48 -8.68 -9.90
N PHE A 110 13.13 -9.88 -9.43
CA PHE A 110 11.93 -10.59 -9.89
C PHE A 110 10.65 -9.75 -9.71
N ALA A 111 10.60 -8.91 -8.67
CA ALA A 111 9.42 -8.11 -8.36
C ALA A 111 9.25 -6.96 -9.35
N SER A 112 10.31 -6.49 -10.00
CA SER A 112 10.20 -5.51 -11.06
C SER A 112 9.53 -6.10 -12.29
N ASP A 113 9.91 -7.32 -12.68
CA ASP A 113 9.35 -7.99 -13.86
C ASP A 113 7.94 -8.51 -13.60
N ALA A 114 7.74 -9.20 -12.47
CA ALA A 114 6.50 -9.89 -12.17
C ALA A 114 5.44 -8.96 -11.55
N LEU A 115 5.86 -8.08 -10.64
CA LEU A 115 4.98 -7.30 -9.78
C LEU A 115 5.02 -5.79 -10.05
N LEU A 116 5.87 -5.34 -10.98
CA LEU A 116 6.06 -3.91 -11.30
C LEU A 116 6.42 -3.04 -10.08
N LEU A 117 7.07 -3.65 -9.09
CA LEU A 117 7.57 -2.99 -7.90
C LEU A 117 9.08 -2.76 -8.02
N SER A 118 9.54 -1.60 -7.55
CA SER A 118 10.98 -1.36 -7.46
C SER A 118 11.61 -2.26 -6.36
N PRO A 119 12.86 -2.71 -6.54
CA PRO A 119 13.55 -3.54 -5.54
C PRO A 119 13.59 -2.87 -4.16
N ARG A 120 13.73 -1.55 -4.13
CA ARG A 120 13.73 -0.74 -2.91
C ARG A 120 12.41 -0.82 -2.14
N ILE A 121 11.27 -0.75 -2.84
CA ILE A 121 9.95 -0.90 -2.19
C ILE A 121 9.82 -2.29 -1.58
N CYS A 122 10.26 -3.33 -2.30
CA CYS A 122 10.20 -4.69 -1.81
C CYS A 122 11.08 -4.89 -0.57
N GLU A 123 12.30 -4.37 -0.58
CA GLU A 123 13.21 -4.40 0.56
C GLU A 123 12.62 -3.68 1.79
N GLN A 124 12.12 -2.46 1.62
CA GLN A 124 11.48 -1.70 2.69
C GLN A 124 10.27 -2.43 3.27
N SER A 125 9.40 -2.96 2.41
CA SER A 125 8.20 -3.67 2.83
C SER A 125 8.56 -4.96 3.57
N SER A 126 9.55 -5.71 3.08
CA SER A 126 10.08 -6.91 3.73
C SER A 126 10.71 -6.60 5.09
N TYR A 127 11.47 -5.51 5.19
CA TYR A 127 12.04 -5.04 6.44
C TYR A 127 10.93 -4.72 7.46
N LEU A 128 9.94 -3.90 7.09
CA LEU A 128 8.81 -3.56 7.96
C LEU A 128 8.05 -4.82 8.43
N ALA A 129 7.89 -5.81 7.56
CA ALA A 129 7.28 -7.10 7.92
C ALA A 129 8.14 -7.96 8.87
N THR A 130 9.45 -7.74 8.97
CA THR A 130 10.31 -8.46 9.94
C THR A 130 10.12 -7.91 11.34
N TRP A 131 9.95 -6.60 11.46
CA TRP A 131 9.88 -5.89 12.74
C TRP A 131 8.45 -5.71 13.25
N ALA A 132 7.46 -6.17 12.50
CA ALA A 132 6.09 -6.26 12.97
C ALA A 132 6.03 -7.23 14.16
N ASP A 133 5.42 -6.82 15.27
CA ASP A 133 5.20 -7.71 16.41
C ASP A 133 4.27 -8.87 15.97
N PRO A 134 4.74 -10.12 15.93
CA PRO A 134 3.92 -11.26 15.53
C PRO A 134 2.78 -11.53 16.53
N TYR A 135 2.84 -10.95 17.73
CA TYR A 135 1.85 -11.08 18.79
C TYR A 135 0.90 -9.89 18.90
N ASP A 136 1.08 -8.83 18.11
CA ASP A 136 0.10 -7.75 18.02
C ASP A 136 -0.97 -8.10 16.97
N PRO A 137 -2.17 -8.55 17.38
CA PRO A 137 -3.24 -8.82 16.43
C PRO A 137 -3.66 -7.57 15.65
N ARG A 138 -3.40 -6.35 16.17
CA ARG A 138 -3.72 -5.09 15.49
C ARG A 138 -2.74 -4.75 14.38
N ALA A 139 -1.46 -5.12 14.54
CA ALA A 139 -0.42 -4.90 13.53
C ALA A 139 -0.71 -5.63 12.20
N MET A 140 -1.59 -6.64 12.21
CA MET A 140 -2.05 -7.38 11.04
C MET A 140 -3.57 -7.30 10.79
N SER A 141 -4.38 -6.76 11.70
CA SER A 141 -5.85 -6.73 11.55
C SER A 141 -6.33 -5.53 10.71
N ASN A 142 -5.94 -5.50 9.45
CA ASN A 142 -6.55 -4.61 8.48
C ASN A 142 -7.67 -5.39 7.74
N PRO A 143 -8.95 -4.98 7.84
CA PRO A 143 -10.07 -5.69 7.22
C PRO A 143 -9.91 -5.87 5.71
N GLN A 144 -9.32 -4.89 5.01
CA GLN A 144 -9.08 -4.98 3.57
C GLN A 144 -7.97 -5.99 3.28
N VAL A 145 -6.86 -5.98 4.03
CA VAL A 145 -5.80 -7.00 3.92
C VAL A 145 -6.38 -8.41 4.12
N GLN A 146 -7.19 -8.61 5.17
CA GLN A 146 -7.85 -9.90 5.44
C GLN A 146 -8.83 -10.31 4.34
N ARG A 147 -9.49 -9.34 3.70
CA ARG A 147 -10.37 -9.59 2.55
C ARG A 147 -9.56 -10.08 1.34
N ILE A 148 -8.43 -9.43 1.03
CA ILE A 148 -7.53 -9.84 -0.06
C ILE A 148 -6.97 -11.24 0.20
N GLN A 149 -6.47 -11.49 1.40
CA GLN A 149 -5.93 -12.79 1.80
C GLN A 149 -6.97 -13.90 1.62
N ARG A 150 -8.18 -13.73 2.16
CA ARG A 150 -9.28 -14.70 1.99
C ARG A 150 -9.71 -14.87 0.54
N SER A 151 -9.66 -13.82 -0.28
CA SER A 151 -9.94 -13.92 -1.71
C SER A 151 -8.92 -14.82 -2.40
N CYS A 152 -7.63 -14.55 -2.17
CA CYS A 152 -6.52 -15.31 -2.77
C CYS A 152 -6.48 -16.77 -2.29
N GLU A 153 -6.74 -17.03 -1.01
CA GLU A 153 -6.85 -18.37 -0.43
C GLU A 153 -7.94 -19.24 -1.08
N ARG A 154 -9.00 -18.62 -1.61
CA ARG A 154 -10.12 -19.32 -2.24
C ARG A 154 -9.91 -19.55 -3.74
N MET A 155 -8.85 -19.01 -4.33
CA MET A 155 -8.55 -19.20 -5.76
C MET A 155 -7.98 -20.60 -5.99
N MET A 156 -8.43 -21.29 -7.05
CA MET A 156 -7.92 -22.62 -7.39
C MET A 156 -6.42 -22.63 -7.74
N PHE A 157 -5.88 -21.47 -8.14
CA PHE A 157 -4.48 -21.24 -8.50
C PHE A 157 -3.86 -20.14 -7.62
N GLY A 158 -4.36 -19.97 -6.40
CA GLY A 158 -3.84 -18.98 -5.46
C GLY A 158 -2.35 -19.20 -5.18
N SER A 159 -1.56 -18.14 -5.23
CA SER A 159 -0.12 -18.18 -4.95
C SER A 159 0.34 -16.93 -4.18
N PRO A 160 1.46 -17.01 -3.43
CA PRO A 160 2.08 -15.84 -2.80
C PRO A 160 2.37 -14.69 -3.75
N LEU A 161 2.63 -14.98 -5.04
CA LEU A 161 2.86 -13.99 -6.08
C LEU A 161 1.59 -13.21 -6.40
N ILE A 162 0.45 -13.89 -6.55
CA ILE A 162 -0.86 -13.24 -6.75
C ILE A 162 -1.23 -12.41 -5.51
N LEU A 163 -0.99 -12.95 -4.31
CA LEU A 163 -1.24 -12.20 -3.07
C LEU A 163 -0.37 -10.94 -2.98
N SER A 164 0.91 -11.04 -3.32
CA SER A 164 1.85 -9.91 -3.35
C SER A 164 1.39 -8.85 -4.35
N TRP A 165 0.95 -9.28 -5.53
CA TRP A 165 0.40 -8.40 -6.56
C TRP A 165 -0.84 -7.66 -6.06
N GLU A 166 -1.83 -8.35 -5.50
CA GLU A 166 -3.06 -7.70 -5.04
C GLU A 166 -2.85 -6.79 -3.81
N LEU A 167 -2.00 -7.19 -2.87
CA LEU A 167 -1.63 -6.33 -1.74
C LEU A 167 -0.84 -5.10 -2.17
N SER A 168 -0.07 -5.18 -3.27
CA SER A 168 0.64 -4.01 -3.82
C SER A 168 -0.33 -2.95 -4.33
N HIS A 169 -1.43 -3.37 -4.97
CA HIS A 169 -2.48 -2.47 -5.43
C HIS A 169 -3.22 -1.84 -4.27
N LEU A 170 -3.56 -2.62 -3.24
CA LEU A 170 -4.16 -2.08 -2.01
C LEU A 170 -3.26 -1.04 -1.34
N TRP A 171 -1.98 -1.37 -1.15
CA TRP A 171 -1.01 -0.44 -0.57
C TRP A 171 -0.88 0.84 -1.40
N SER A 172 -0.83 0.72 -2.73
CA SER A 172 -0.73 1.88 -3.63
C SER A 172 -1.94 2.81 -3.55
N LEU A 173 -3.15 2.28 -3.34
CA LEU A 173 -4.36 3.07 -3.13
C LEU A 173 -4.26 3.91 -1.86
N TYR A 174 -3.94 3.27 -0.73
CA TYR A 174 -3.84 3.97 0.55
C TYR A 174 -2.69 4.99 0.56
N ARG A 175 -1.57 4.68 -0.11
CA ARG A 175 -0.47 5.63 -0.31
C ARG A 175 -0.89 6.82 -1.18
N ALA A 176 -1.70 6.59 -2.22
CA ALA A 176 -2.24 7.68 -3.04
C ALA A 176 -3.18 8.59 -2.22
N ALA A 177 -4.03 8.01 -1.39
CA ALA A 177 -4.89 8.76 -0.47
C ALA A 177 -4.08 9.55 0.58
N GLU A 178 -3.02 8.95 1.15
CA GLU A 178 -2.09 9.64 2.06
C GLU A 178 -1.47 10.87 1.37
N THR A 179 -1.10 10.71 0.11
CA THR A 179 -0.52 11.79 -0.69
C THR A 179 -1.53 12.92 -0.94
N LEU A 180 -2.82 12.63 -1.14
CA LEU A 180 -3.85 13.66 -1.24
C LEU A 180 -4.02 14.46 0.06
N LEU A 181 -3.98 13.79 1.21
CA LEU A 181 -4.03 14.48 2.52
C LEU A 181 -2.76 15.33 2.74
N GLU A 182 -1.60 14.83 2.32
CA GLU A 182 -0.35 15.60 2.36
C GLU A 182 -0.40 16.84 1.46
N ASP A 183 -0.90 16.71 0.23
CA ASP A 183 -1.08 17.81 -0.71
C ASP A 183 -1.97 18.91 -0.07
N THR A 184 -3.11 18.51 0.50
CA THR A 184 -4.05 19.40 1.19
C THR A 184 -3.44 20.08 2.42
N LEU A 185 -2.65 19.33 3.19
CA LEU A 185 -2.00 19.83 4.40
C LEU A 185 -0.93 20.87 4.10
N VAL A 186 -0.13 20.63 3.06
CA VAL A 186 0.90 21.57 2.61
C VAL A 186 0.26 22.84 2.06
N ASP A 187 -0.79 22.73 1.25
CA ASP A 187 -1.48 23.90 0.71
C ASP A 187 -2.08 24.76 1.83
N LEU A 188 -2.81 24.15 2.77
CA LEU A 188 -3.37 24.87 3.92
C LEU A 188 -2.28 25.50 4.80
N THR A 189 -1.15 24.83 4.96
CA THR A 189 -0.01 25.38 5.70
C THR A 189 0.51 26.67 5.05
N ILE A 190 0.63 26.68 3.71
CA ILE A 190 1.08 27.84 2.96
C ILE A 190 0.06 28.97 3.06
N GLU A 191 -1.22 28.68 2.86
CA GLU A 191 -2.31 29.68 2.98
C GLU A 191 -2.36 30.32 4.37
N LEU A 192 -2.19 29.54 5.43
CA LEU A 192 -2.18 30.05 6.80
C LEU A 192 -0.90 30.80 7.15
N SER A 193 0.20 30.59 6.42
CA SER A 193 1.51 31.16 6.76
C SER A 193 1.58 32.68 6.69
N GLU A 194 0.69 33.30 5.92
CA GLU A 194 0.59 34.76 5.81
C GLU A 194 -0.11 35.41 7.01
N ALA A 195 -1.01 34.68 7.67
CA ALA A 195 -1.90 35.20 8.70
C ALA A 195 -1.58 34.70 10.12
N VAL A 196 -0.79 33.62 10.25
CA VAL A 196 -0.61 32.90 11.51
C VAL A 196 0.87 32.83 11.91
N PRO A 197 1.21 32.97 13.22
CA PRO A 197 2.58 32.80 13.69
C PRO A 197 3.14 31.39 13.41
N ASN A 198 4.43 31.32 13.07
CA ASN A 198 5.13 30.06 12.82
C ASN A 198 4.96 29.02 13.94
N ALA A 199 4.93 29.43 15.21
CA ALA A 199 4.76 28.53 16.34
C ALA A 199 3.45 27.73 16.28
N ALA A 200 2.36 28.36 15.82
CA ALA A 200 1.07 27.70 15.70
C ALA A 200 1.04 26.72 14.52
N LEU A 201 1.71 27.05 13.40
CA LEU A 201 1.88 26.14 12.27
C LEU A 201 2.70 24.92 12.65
N LEU A 202 3.80 25.11 13.39
CA LEU A 202 4.64 24.01 13.88
C LEU A 202 3.87 23.09 14.83
N TRP A 203 3.08 23.65 15.74
CA TRP A 203 2.21 22.89 16.60
C TRP A 203 1.18 22.07 15.79
N ALA A 204 0.49 22.70 14.84
CA ALA A 204 -0.56 22.05 14.05
C ALA A 204 -0.01 20.93 13.16
N THR A 205 1.14 21.14 12.53
CA THR A 205 1.81 20.17 11.64
C THR A 205 2.69 19.17 12.39
N GLN A 206 2.77 19.27 13.73
CA GLN A 206 3.64 18.47 14.60
C GLN A 206 5.12 18.51 14.17
N MET A 207 5.56 19.62 13.59
CA MET A 207 6.95 19.81 13.16
C MET A 207 7.80 20.42 14.27
N ALA A 208 9.00 19.86 14.46
CA ALA A 208 9.91 20.34 15.50
C ALA A 208 10.58 21.69 15.16
N SER A 209 10.65 22.06 13.88
CA SER A 209 11.32 23.29 13.44
C SER A 209 10.74 23.85 12.14
N THR A 210 10.89 25.16 11.94
CA THR A 210 10.52 25.85 10.70
C THR A 210 11.30 25.35 9.49
N SER A 211 12.58 25.00 9.67
CA SER A 211 13.40 24.39 8.62
C SER A 211 12.84 23.02 8.19
N GLY A 212 12.39 22.20 9.14
CA GLY A 212 11.72 20.93 8.85
C GLY A 212 10.42 21.13 8.08
N LEU A 213 9.60 22.10 8.50
CA LEU A 213 8.36 22.44 7.81
C LEU A 213 8.62 22.92 6.37
N ARG A 214 9.60 23.82 6.16
CA ARG A 214 9.99 24.28 4.83
C ARG A 214 10.48 23.15 3.95
N ARG A 215 11.26 22.21 4.51
CA ARG A 215 11.72 21.03 3.78
C ARG A 215 10.54 20.15 3.35
N ARG A 216 9.59 19.87 4.24
CA ARG A 216 8.37 19.11 3.91
C ARG A 216 7.60 19.75 2.76
N ILE A 217 7.40 21.07 2.82
CA ILE A 217 6.76 21.85 1.74
C ILE A 217 7.57 21.72 0.43
N SER A 218 8.89 21.92 0.49
CA SER A 218 9.78 21.84 -0.67
C SER A 218 9.79 20.45 -1.31
N ASP A 219 9.82 19.39 -0.51
CA ASP A 219 9.83 18.00 -0.96
C ASP A 219 8.48 17.66 -1.64
N GLN A 220 7.36 18.12 -1.07
CA GLN A 220 6.04 18.00 -1.68
C GLN A 220 5.97 18.76 -3.00
N ARG A 221 6.40 20.03 -3.05
CA ARG A 221 6.36 20.83 -4.29
C ARG A 221 7.25 20.27 -5.39
N SER A 222 8.43 19.76 -5.04
CA SER A 222 9.33 19.15 -6.02
C SER A 222 8.73 17.90 -6.65
N SER A 223 8.07 17.06 -5.85
CA SER A 223 7.50 15.78 -6.30
C SER A 223 6.11 15.90 -6.92
N ARG A 224 5.25 16.79 -6.38
CA ARG A 224 3.82 16.88 -6.70
C ARG A 224 3.44 18.17 -7.42
N GLY A 225 4.25 19.21 -7.33
CA GLY A 225 3.96 20.52 -7.94
C GLY A 225 2.98 21.39 -7.16
N GLU A 226 2.60 22.52 -7.76
CA GLU A 226 1.63 23.50 -7.23
C GLU A 226 0.17 23.04 -7.43
N PRO A 227 -0.82 23.69 -6.78
CA PRO A 227 -2.23 23.41 -7.01
C PRO A 227 -2.59 23.47 -8.50
N GLY A 228 -3.27 22.44 -8.99
CA GLY A 228 -3.59 22.27 -10.42
C GLY A 228 -2.53 21.54 -11.24
N ASP A 229 -1.35 21.23 -10.69
CA ASP A 229 -0.34 20.43 -11.39
C ASP A 229 -0.86 19.01 -11.70
N PRO A 230 -0.75 18.51 -12.94
CA PRO A 230 -1.20 17.18 -13.33
C PRO A 230 -0.60 16.05 -12.48
N ARG A 231 0.62 16.22 -11.94
CA ARG A 231 1.29 15.25 -11.07
C ARG A 231 0.51 14.99 -9.78
N ARG A 232 -0.38 15.89 -9.38
CA ARG A 232 -1.24 15.72 -8.20
C ARG A 232 -2.35 14.71 -8.39
N ARG A 233 -2.73 14.40 -9.64
CA ARG A 233 -3.79 13.42 -9.90
C ARG A 233 -3.30 12.01 -9.54
N PRO A 234 -3.93 11.33 -8.57
CA PRO A 234 -3.56 9.96 -8.25
C PRO A 234 -3.89 9.07 -9.44
N CYS A 235 -2.96 8.22 -9.84
CA CYS A 235 -3.19 7.24 -10.89
C CYS A 235 -2.57 5.91 -10.52
N GLN A 236 -3.35 4.85 -10.67
CA GLN A 236 -2.81 3.50 -10.60
C GLN A 236 -1.98 3.26 -11.87
N SER A 237 -0.69 2.98 -11.69
CA SER A 237 0.22 2.67 -12.78
C SER A 237 0.43 1.16 -12.89
N TYR A 238 0.37 0.64 -14.11
CA TYR A 238 0.77 -0.73 -14.45
C TYR A 238 2.08 -0.74 -15.24
N THR A 239 2.92 0.27 -15.00
CA THR A 239 4.30 0.33 -15.45
C THR A 239 5.19 0.62 -14.24
N LEU A 240 6.43 0.11 -14.29
CA LEU A 240 7.45 0.44 -13.30
C LEU A 240 7.57 1.96 -13.16
N GLN A 241 7.27 2.48 -11.98
CA GLN A 241 7.63 3.84 -11.61
C GLN A 241 9.15 3.84 -11.39
N ARG A 242 9.88 4.45 -12.35
CA ARG A 242 11.34 4.64 -12.28
C ARG A 242 11.70 5.74 -11.30
#